data_AF-A0A1H8LWG3-F1
#
_entry.id   AF-A0A1H8LWG3-F1
#
_cell.length_a   1.000
_cell.length_b   1.000
_cell.length_c   1.000
_cell.angle_alpha   90.00
_cell.angle_beta   90.00
_cell.angle_gamma   90.00
#
_symmetry.space_group_name_H-M   'P 1'
#
loop_
_entity.id
_entity.type
_entity.pdbx_description
1 polymer ?
#
loop_
_entity_poly.entity_id
_entity_poly.type
_entity_poly.pdbx_seq_one_letter_code
_entity_poly.pdbx_strand_id
1 'polypeptide(L)'
;MGEEGWHAFEVAMAQVDAGRVLLLSSVPGLGPRLSWVEAALNLLPNMHKYEDDLRDQWQSRAHRTEWRRFLERLAEIHRNPATPVTLLSGEIHLATRATFDTAPAPMHQLVASGISHPAPTVAYALALDVLARFGETPLPGKPIRLHPLPGKTSIYISQRNYLVLERWSGEWTVRWELEKDGSTPLLQL
;
A
#
# COMPACT_ATOMS: atom_id res chain seq x y z
N MET A 1 -8.11 13.50 -3.87
CA MET A 1 -7.90 14.50 -2.80
C MET A 1 -8.43 15.85 -3.28
N GLY A 2 -9.18 16.59 -2.47
CA GLY A 2 -9.62 17.96 -2.84
C GLY A 2 -8.45 18.96 -2.87
N GLU A 3 -8.69 20.18 -3.36
CA GLU A 3 -7.65 21.22 -3.48
C GLU A 3 -6.98 21.55 -2.14
N GLU A 4 -7.75 21.68 -1.07
CA GLU A 4 -7.20 21.92 0.28
C GLU A 4 -6.32 20.77 0.77
N GLY A 5 -6.73 19.52 0.50
CA GLY A 5 -5.96 18.33 0.83
C GLY A 5 -4.63 18.28 0.07
N TRP A 6 -4.66 18.64 -1.22
CA TRP A 6 -3.44 18.80 -2.00
C TRP A 6 -2.57 19.92 -1.45
N HIS A 7 -3.13 21.08 -1.14
CA HIS A 7 -2.37 22.20 -0.59
C HIS A 7 -1.67 21.82 0.73
N ALA A 8 -2.40 21.20 1.66
CA ALA A 8 -1.84 20.73 2.93
C ALA A 8 -0.73 19.69 2.72
N PHE A 9 -0.94 18.75 1.78
CA PHE A 9 0.08 17.78 1.40
C PHE A 9 1.35 18.46 0.87
N GLU A 10 1.22 19.39 -0.07
CA GLU A 10 2.38 20.09 -0.66
C GLU A 10 3.14 20.91 0.38
N VAL A 11 2.43 21.60 1.29
CA VAL A 11 3.04 22.35 2.40
C VAL A 11 3.80 21.42 3.33
N ALA A 12 3.21 20.28 3.71
CA ALA A 12 3.87 19.30 4.58
C ALA A 12 5.13 18.71 3.92
N MET A 13 5.06 18.38 2.63
CA MET A 13 6.19 17.82 1.89
C MET A 13 7.33 18.84 1.70
N ALA A 14 7.02 20.13 1.55
CA ALA A 14 8.02 21.19 1.45
C ALA A 14 8.81 21.42 2.75
N GLN A 15 8.30 20.96 3.90
CA GLN A 15 8.97 21.04 5.20
C GLN A 15 9.94 19.88 5.46
N VAL A 16 9.98 18.88 4.58
CA VAL A 16 10.87 17.72 4.72
C VAL A 16 12.25 18.04 4.17
N ASP A 17 13.26 18.04 5.04
CA ASP A 17 14.66 18.29 4.71
C ASP A 17 15.55 17.05 4.91
N ALA A 18 15.32 16.28 5.98
CA ALA A 18 16.02 15.05 6.29
C ALA A 18 15.18 14.08 7.15
N GLY A 19 15.58 12.82 7.17
CA GLY A 19 14.94 11.74 7.92
C GLY A 19 13.91 10.95 7.09
N ARG A 20 13.65 9.71 7.51
CA ARG A 20 12.65 8.85 6.84
C ARG A 20 11.26 9.47 6.98
N VAL A 21 10.58 9.66 5.85
CA VAL A 21 9.20 10.15 5.80
C VAL A 21 8.27 8.95 5.89
N LEU A 22 7.45 8.92 6.94
CA LEU A 22 6.36 7.94 7.08
C LEU A 22 5.06 8.61 6.66
N LEU A 23 4.56 8.28 5.47
CA LEU A 23 3.31 8.82 4.98
C LEU A 23 2.17 7.85 5.29
N LEU A 24 1.24 8.30 6.13
CA LEU A 24 0.03 7.57 6.45
C LEU A 24 -1.08 7.91 5.45
N SER A 25 -1.52 6.92 4.69
CA SER A 25 -2.66 7.00 3.77
C SER A 25 -3.67 5.94 4.18
N SER A 26 -4.94 6.29 4.38
CA SER A 26 -5.97 5.33 4.84
C SER A 26 -6.06 4.14 3.88
N VAL A 27 -6.23 4.46 2.59
CA VAL A 27 -6.19 3.53 1.47
C VAL A 27 -4.75 3.31 0.97
N PRO A 28 -4.38 2.07 0.57
CA PRO A 28 -3.11 1.77 -0.09
C PRO A 28 -2.87 2.64 -1.34
N GLY A 29 -1.73 3.33 -1.41
CA GLY A 29 -1.28 4.06 -2.61
C GLY A 29 -0.64 3.15 -3.66
N LEU A 30 -0.06 2.02 -3.25
CA LEU A 30 0.50 0.98 -4.11
C LEU A 30 -0.43 -0.23 -4.07
N GLY A 31 -0.93 -0.66 -5.22
CA GLY A 31 -1.94 -1.72 -5.27
C GLY A 31 -1.96 -2.45 -6.61
N PRO A 32 -2.72 -3.55 -6.69
CA PRO A 32 -2.94 -4.25 -7.94
C PRO A 32 -3.78 -3.38 -8.86
N ARG A 33 -3.78 -3.70 -10.15
CA ARG A 33 -4.62 -2.97 -11.10
C ARG A 33 -6.10 -3.27 -10.85
N LEU A 34 -6.82 -2.29 -10.29
CA LEU A 34 -8.22 -2.43 -9.88
C LEU A 34 -9.17 -2.79 -11.01
N SER A 35 -8.84 -2.46 -12.27
CA SER A 35 -9.66 -2.89 -13.41
C SER A 35 -9.82 -4.41 -13.53
N TRP A 36 -8.89 -5.20 -12.97
CA TRP A 36 -9.06 -6.65 -12.90
C TRP A 36 -9.92 -7.10 -11.71
N VAL A 37 -9.86 -6.36 -10.61
CA VAL A 37 -10.71 -6.61 -9.43
C VAL A 37 -12.16 -6.29 -9.81
N GLU A 38 -12.42 -5.13 -10.40
CA GLU A 38 -13.72 -4.72 -10.96
C GLU A 38 -14.26 -5.77 -11.95
N ALA A 39 -13.42 -6.25 -12.89
CA ALA A 39 -13.82 -7.28 -13.85
C ALA A 39 -14.20 -8.62 -13.17
N ALA A 40 -13.50 -9.00 -12.10
CA ALA A 40 -13.84 -10.20 -11.32
C ALA A 40 -15.11 -10.01 -10.48
N LEU A 41 -15.30 -8.81 -9.89
CA LEU A 41 -16.48 -8.49 -9.09
C LEU A 41 -17.77 -8.39 -9.92
N ASN A 42 -17.68 -7.89 -11.16
CA ASN A 42 -18.81 -7.83 -12.09
C ASN A 42 -19.37 -9.22 -12.49
N LEU A 43 -18.64 -10.30 -12.21
CA LEU A 43 -19.11 -11.68 -12.44
C LEU A 43 -19.93 -12.23 -11.26
N LEU A 44 -20.00 -11.52 -10.13
CA LEU A 44 -20.71 -11.95 -8.92
C LEU A 44 -21.93 -11.04 -8.65
N PRO A 45 -23.12 -11.60 -8.40
CA PRO A 45 -24.32 -10.79 -8.12
C PRO A 45 -24.22 -10.06 -6.77
N ASN A 46 -24.83 -8.87 -6.68
CA ASN A 46 -24.98 -8.02 -5.48
C ASN A 46 -23.68 -7.42 -4.89
N MET A 47 -22.74 -7.00 -5.73
CA MET A 47 -21.43 -6.45 -5.29
C MET A 47 -21.35 -4.91 -5.19
N HIS A 48 -22.46 -4.17 -5.26
CA HIS A 48 -22.48 -2.69 -5.26
C HIS A 48 -21.65 -2.06 -4.13
N LYS A 49 -21.68 -2.61 -2.91
CA LYS A 49 -20.88 -2.10 -1.79
C LYS A 49 -19.38 -2.19 -2.05
N TYR A 50 -18.93 -3.29 -2.67
CA TYR A 50 -17.53 -3.47 -3.00
C TYR A 50 -17.12 -2.60 -4.19
N GLU A 51 -18.03 -2.34 -5.12
CA GLU A 51 -17.77 -1.41 -6.24
C GLU A 51 -17.47 0.01 -5.73
N ASP A 52 -18.27 0.52 -4.78
CA ASP A 52 -18.02 1.82 -4.16
C ASP A 52 -16.68 1.83 -3.40
N ASP A 53 -16.39 0.80 -2.59
CA ASP A 53 -15.12 0.68 -1.85
C ASP A 53 -13.89 0.64 -2.79
N LEU A 54 -14.02 0.08 -4.00
CA LEU A 54 -12.95 0.09 -5.00
C LEU A 54 -12.79 1.46 -5.67
N ARG A 55 -13.88 2.22 -5.84
CA ARG A 55 -13.83 3.56 -6.44
C ARG A 55 -13.08 4.54 -5.57
N ASP A 56 -13.14 4.38 -4.24
CA ASP A 56 -12.44 5.22 -3.26
C ASP A 56 -10.93 4.97 -3.19
N GLN A 57 -10.43 3.91 -3.83
CA GLN A 57 -9.01 3.60 -3.85
C GLN A 57 -8.26 4.43 -4.89
N TRP A 58 -6.97 4.68 -4.62
CA TRP A 58 -6.06 5.35 -5.56
C TRP A 58 -6.00 4.70 -6.94
N GLN A 59 -6.14 3.36 -7.02
CA GLN A 59 -5.99 2.63 -8.27
C GLN A 59 -7.25 2.67 -9.16
N SER A 60 -8.33 3.30 -8.68
CA SER A 60 -9.56 3.50 -9.44
C SER A 60 -9.27 4.30 -10.70
N ARG A 61 -9.92 3.92 -11.81
CA ARG A 61 -9.75 4.63 -13.09
C ARG A 61 -10.15 6.10 -12.99
N ALA A 62 -11.11 6.43 -12.12
CA ALA A 62 -11.57 7.80 -11.88
C ALA A 62 -10.47 8.69 -11.28
N HIS A 63 -9.54 8.10 -10.51
CA HIS A 63 -8.48 8.82 -9.80
C HIS A 63 -7.13 8.75 -10.52
N ARG A 64 -7.08 8.30 -11.78
CA ARG A 64 -5.81 8.03 -12.46
C ARG A 64 -4.86 9.22 -12.50
N THR A 65 -5.37 10.41 -12.78
CA THR A 65 -4.57 11.64 -12.80
C THR A 65 -4.05 12.00 -11.42
N GLU A 66 -4.91 11.92 -10.41
CA GLU A 66 -4.53 12.21 -9.02
C GLU A 66 -3.52 11.21 -8.47
N TRP A 67 -3.71 9.92 -8.76
CA TRP A 67 -2.81 8.86 -8.33
C TRP A 67 -1.43 9.02 -8.94
N ARG A 68 -1.35 9.36 -10.22
CA ARG A 68 -0.06 9.67 -10.87
C ARG A 68 0.61 10.86 -10.22
N ARG A 69 -0.12 11.96 -10.01
CA ARG A 69 0.39 13.14 -9.31
C ARG A 69 0.92 12.77 -7.92
N PHE A 70 0.16 11.97 -7.17
CA PHE A 70 0.56 11.52 -5.84
C PHE A 70 1.89 10.77 -5.90
N LEU A 71 1.99 9.75 -6.75
CA LEU A 71 3.22 8.96 -6.89
C LEU A 71 4.40 9.78 -7.42
N GLU A 72 4.18 10.75 -8.31
CA GLU A 72 5.21 11.66 -8.81
C GLU A 72 5.80 12.49 -7.67
N ARG A 73 4.96 13.10 -6.82
CA ARG A 73 5.43 13.88 -5.66
C ARG A 73 6.18 13.01 -4.65
N LEU A 74 5.69 11.80 -4.36
CA LEU A 74 6.41 10.88 -3.48
C LEU A 74 7.77 10.48 -4.07
N ALA A 75 7.83 10.21 -5.39
CA ALA A 75 9.07 9.86 -6.06
C ALA A 75 10.09 11.00 -6.05
N GLU A 76 9.64 12.26 -6.10
CA GLU A 76 10.51 13.44 -6.01
C GLU A 76 11.17 13.55 -4.64
N ILE A 77 10.40 13.36 -3.56
CA ILE A 77 10.91 13.41 -2.18
C ILE A 77 11.82 12.21 -1.90
N HIS A 78 11.37 11.01 -2.28
CA HIS A 78 12.12 9.78 -2.09
C HIS A 78 13.47 9.79 -2.85
N ARG A 79 13.59 10.60 -3.91
CA ARG A 79 14.83 10.73 -4.69
C ARG A 79 16.00 11.26 -3.87
N ASN A 80 15.73 12.08 -2.86
CA ASN A 80 16.76 12.53 -1.94
C ASN A 80 17.05 11.39 -0.93
N PRO A 81 18.27 10.82 -0.91
CA PRO A 81 18.60 9.72 0.00
C PRO A 81 18.51 10.09 1.48
N ALA A 82 18.51 11.39 1.83
CA ALA A 82 18.29 11.85 3.19
C ALA A 82 16.81 11.74 3.62
N THR A 83 15.88 11.59 2.68
CA THR A 83 14.42 11.59 2.92
C THR A 83 13.73 10.36 2.31
N PRO A 84 14.14 9.13 2.67
CA PRO A 84 13.48 7.94 2.15
C PRO A 84 12.01 7.92 2.58
N VAL A 85 11.11 7.78 1.63
CA VAL A 85 9.66 7.68 1.88
C VAL A 85 9.26 6.24 2.13
N THR A 86 8.35 6.02 3.09
CA THR A 86 7.65 4.76 3.32
C THR A 86 6.16 5.04 3.53
N LEU A 87 5.32 4.35 2.77
CA LEU A 87 3.87 4.44 2.85
C LEU A 87 3.33 3.47 3.90
N LEU A 88 2.40 3.94 4.73
CA LEU A 88 1.67 3.17 5.73
C LEU A 88 0.16 3.25 5.43
N SER A 89 -0.54 2.12 5.45
CA SER A 89 -1.99 2.05 5.20
C SER A 89 -2.68 0.94 6.00
N GLY A 90 -4.02 0.96 6.05
CA GLY A 90 -4.73 -0.15 6.69
C GLY A 90 -6.23 -0.36 6.46
N GLU A 91 -6.86 0.40 5.56
CA GLU A 91 -8.31 0.34 5.35
C GLU A 91 -8.81 -0.97 4.69
N ILE A 92 -7.95 -1.74 4.02
CA ILE A 92 -8.37 -2.92 3.23
C ILE A 92 -8.51 -4.22 4.03
N HIS A 93 -8.36 -4.18 5.36
CA HIS A 93 -8.49 -5.31 6.28
C HIS A 93 -7.57 -6.53 6.01
N LEU A 94 -6.56 -6.37 5.17
CA LEU A 94 -5.57 -7.38 4.81
C LEU A 94 -4.18 -6.86 5.12
N ALA A 95 -3.28 -7.72 5.60
CA ALA A 95 -1.86 -7.38 5.60
C ALA A 95 -1.25 -7.68 4.24
N THR A 96 -0.49 -6.73 3.72
CA THR A 96 0.30 -6.88 2.50
C THR A 96 1.45 -5.88 2.49
N ARG A 97 2.36 -6.02 1.52
CA ARG A 97 3.37 -5.02 1.24
C ARG A 97 3.59 -4.86 -0.26
N ALA A 98 4.03 -3.69 -0.65
CA ALA A 98 4.37 -3.39 -2.03
C ALA A 98 5.62 -2.52 -2.12
N THR A 99 6.21 -2.50 -3.30
CA THR A 99 7.32 -1.61 -3.66
C THR A 99 6.98 -0.85 -4.93
N PHE A 100 7.35 0.42 -4.97
CA PHE A 100 7.32 1.26 -6.16
C PHE A 100 8.75 1.50 -6.63
N ASP A 101 9.05 1.07 -7.85
CA ASP A 101 10.39 1.08 -8.43
C ASP A 101 10.80 2.51 -8.82
N THR A 102 11.50 3.18 -7.92
CA THR A 102 11.98 4.55 -8.08
C THR A 102 13.41 4.68 -7.55
N ALA A 103 14.09 5.77 -7.89
CA ALA A 103 15.43 6.06 -7.38
C ALA A 103 15.34 6.73 -6.00
N PRO A 104 16.32 6.54 -5.11
CA PRO A 104 17.54 5.74 -5.29
C PRO A 104 17.35 4.24 -5.04
N ALA A 105 16.27 3.85 -4.37
CA ALA A 105 15.90 2.47 -4.12
C ALA A 105 14.35 2.33 -4.19
N PRO A 106 13.81 1.10 -4.24
CA PRO A 106 12.37 0.91 -4.25
C PRO A 106 11.70 1.54 -3.01
N MET A 107 10.66 2.35 -3.23
CA MET A 107 9.86 2.93 -2.17
C MET A 107 8.88 1.89 -1.62
N HIS A 108 8.87 1.70 -0.29
CA HIS A 108 8.05 0.69 0.35
C HIS A 108 6.64 1.19 0.70
N GLN A 109 5.65 0.31 0.58
CA GLN A 109 4.36 0.44 1.25
C GLN A 109 4.11 -0.76 2.14
N LEU A 110 3.65 -0.47 3.36
CA LEU A 110 3.35 -1.43 4.41
C LEU A 110 1.87 -1.29 4.76
N VAL A 111 1.11 -2.37 4.65
CA VAL A 111 -0.32 -2.38 4.93
C VAL A 111 -0.58 -3.33 6.08
N ALA A 112 -1.29 -2.84 7.11
CA ALA A 112 -1.78 -3.63 8.23
C ALA A 112 -3.30 -3.62 8.25
N SER A 113 -3.92 -4.61 8.88
CA SER A 113 -5.37 -4.65 9.05
C SER A 113 -5.80 -4.02 10.38
N GLY A 114 -7.09 -3.71 10.51
CA GLY A 114 -7.68 -3.39 11.80
C GLY A 114 -7.82 -4.63 12.69
N ILE A 115 -7.52 -4.48 13.99
CA ILE A 115 -7.70 -5.52 15.01
C ILE A 115 -9.19 -5.73 15.35
N SER A 116 -10.03 -4.73 15.08
CA SER A 116 -11.42 -4.63 15.53
C SER A 116 -12.45 -5.36 14.66
N HIS A 117 -12.14 -5.63 13.39
CA HIS A 117 -13.09 -6.25 12.46
C HIS A 117 -12.64 -7.67 12.05
N PRO A 118 -13.58 -8.57 11.73
CA PRO A 118 -13.23 -9.86 11.15
C PRO A 118 -12.43 -9.67 9.87
N ALA A 119 -11.40 -10.50 9.69
CA ALA A 119 -10.67 -10.54 8.44
C ALA A 119 -11.59 -11.00 7.29
N PRO A 120 -11.35 -10.55 6.05
CA PRO A 120 -12.04 -11.08 4.87
C PRO A 120 -11.92 -12.60 4.74
N THR A 121 -12.71 -13.21 3.86
CA THR A 121 -12.60 -14.66 3.63
C THR A 121 -11.26 -15.02 2.97
N VAL A 122 -10.74 -16.22 3.23
CA VAL A 122 -9.50 -16.71 2.60
C VAL A 122 -9.64 -16.76 1.08
N ALA A 123 -10.81 -17.13 0.57
CA ALA A 123 -11.10 -17.14 -0.86
C ALA A 123 -10.95 -15.74 -1.50
N TYR A 124 -11.41 -14.69 -0.82
CA TYR A 124 -11.25 -13.32 -1.28
C TYR A 124 -9.77 -12.91 -1.33
N ALA A 125 -8.98 -13.23 -0.29
CA ALA A 125 -7.55 -12.96 -0.28
C ALA A 125 -6.79 -13.71 -1.40
N LEU A 126 -7.15 -14.97 -1.67
CA LEU A 126 -6.57 -15.75 -2.77
C LEU A 126 -6.92 -15.17 -4.15
N ALA A 127 -8.13 -14.65 -4.33
CA ALA A 127 -8.50 -13.97 -5.57
C ALA A 127 -7.63 -12.72 -5.77
N LEU A 128 -7.44 -11.91 -4.72
CA LEU A 128 -6.56 -10.74 -4.77
C LEU A 128 -5.08 -11.13 -5.00
N ASP A 129 -4.61 -12.25 -4.44
CA ASP A 129 -3.26 -12.77 -4.68
C ASP A 129 -3.00 -13.02 -6.17
N VAL A 130 -3.97 -13.62 -6.87
CA VAL A 130 -3.87 -13.87 -8.32
C VAL A 130 -3.78 -12.55 -9.07
N LEU A 131 -4.61 -11.57 -8.71
CA LEU A 131 -4.63 -10.26 -9.36
C LEU A 131 -3.37 -9.44 -9.09
N ALA A 132 -2.81 -9.54 -7.89
CA ALA A 132 -1.60 -8.83 -7.49
C ALA A 132 -0.33 -9.26 -8.24
N ARG A 133 -0.34 -10.44 -8.87
CA ARG A 133 0.74 -10.86 -9.78
C ARG A 133 0.80 -10.00 -11.04
N PHE A 134 -0.33 -9.41 -11.43
CA PHE A 134 -0.44 -8.46 -12.54
C PHE A 134 -0.33 -7.05 -11.97
N GLY A 135 0.90 -6.68 -11.58
CA GLY A 135 1.21 -5.36 -11.04
C GLY A 135 0.76 -4.22 -11.95
N GLU A 136 0.78 -3.00 -11.42
CA GLU A 136 0.40 -1.80 -12.17
C GLU A 136 1.56 -0.83 -12.34
N THR A 137 1.61 -0.17 -13.51
CA THR A 137 2.62 0.85 -13.81
C THR A 137 1.90 2.17 -14.15
N PRO A 138 1.46 2.94 -13.14
CA PRO A 138 0.85 4.26 -13.36
C PRO A 138 1.81 5.27 -13.96
N LEU A 139 3.09 5.17 -13.60
CA LEU A 139 4.17 6.01 -14.06
C LEU A 139 5.12 5.20 -14.96
N PRO A 140 5.37 5.62 -16.21
CA PRO A 140 6.21 4.88 -17.15
C PRO A 140 7.59 4.57 -16.57
N GLY A 141 8.05 3.32 -16.72
CA GLY A 141 9.35 2.86 -16.23
C GLY A 141 9.46 2.70 -14.71
N LYS A 142 8.38 2.90 -13.94
CA LYS A 142 8.35 2.80 -12.48
C LYS A 142 7.27 1.80 -12.03
N PRO A 143 7.50 0.47 -12.21
CA PRO A 143 6.50 -0.54 -11.86
C PRO A 143 6.20 -0.60 -10.36
N ILE A 144 4.94 -0.91 -10.03
CA ILE A 144 4.53 -1.31 -8.68
C ILE A 144 4.53 -2.84 -8.61
N ARG A 145 5.13 -3.39 -7.55
CA ARG A 145 5.15 -4.83 -7.27
C ARG A 145 4.62 -5.10 -5.88
N LEU A 146 3.66 -6.00 -5.77
CA LEU A 146 3.20 -6.51 -4.49
C LEU A 146 4.00 -7.74 -4.10
N HIS A 147 4.23 -7.91 -2.81
CA HIS A 147 5.04 -9.00 -2.28
C HIS A 147 4.35 -9.66 -1.10
N PRO A 148 4.59 -10.97 -0.89
CA PRO A 148 4.30 -11.59 0.40
C PRO A 148 5.01 -10.88 1.54
N LEU A 149 4.40 -10.95 2.72
CA LEU A 149 5.08 -10.60 3.97
C LEU A 149 6.30 -11.52 4.17
N PRO A 150 7.32 -11.10 4.94
CA PRO A 150 8.43 -11.99 5.28
C PRO A 150 7.92 -13.32 5.85
N GLY A 151 8.48 -14.44 5.37
CA GLY A 151 8.07 -15.78 5.79
C GLY A 151 6.70 -16.24 5.29
N LYS A 152 6.04 -15.50 4.40
CA LYS A 152 4.76 -15.87 3.79
C LYS A 152 4.91 -16.09 2.29
N THR A 153 3.98 -16.87 1.74
CA THR A 153 3.89 -17.15 0.29
C THR A 153 2.76 -16.36 -0.38
N SER A 154 1.69 -16.07 0.36
CA SER A 154 0.57 -15.25 -0.10
C SER A 154 0.88 -13.76 0.03
N ILE A 155 0.42 -12.98 -0.95
CA ILE A 155 0.61 -11.52 -1.00
C ILE A 155 -0.31 -10.84 0.03
N TYR A 156 -1.54 -11.32 0.15
CA TYR A 156 -2.53 -10.85 1.10
C TYR A 156 -2.74 -11.87 2.22
N ILE A 157 -2.59 -11.41 3.45
CA ILE A 157 -2.86 -12.20 4.64
C ILE A 157 -4.19 -11.77 5.23
N SER A 158 -5.15 -12.69 5.21
CA SER A 158 -6.49 -12.49 5.79
C SER A 158 -6.55 -12.93 7.25
N GLN A 159 -5.86 -12.18 8.09
CA GLN A 159 -5.87 -12.33 9.54
C GLN A 159 -5.94 -10.95 10.18
N ARG A 160 -6.52 -10.85 11.38
CA ARG A 160 -6.32 -9.64 12.19
C ARG A 160 -4.83 -9.49 12.45
N ASN A 161 -4.33 -8.27 12.36
CA ASN A 161 -2.91 -8.03 12.52
C ASN A 161 -2.63 -6.58 12.92
N TYR A 162 -1.38 -6.31 13.26
CA TYR A 162 -0.82 -4.97 13.31
C TYR A 162 0.62 -4.98 12.82
N LEU A 163 1.11 -3.82 12.41
CA LEU A 163 2.48 -3.59 12.00
C LEU A 163 3.26 -2.99 13.17
N VAL A 164 4.45 -3.50 13.40
CA VAL A 164 5.44 -2.90 14.29
C VAL A 164 6.57 -2.35 13.43
N LEU A 165 6.79 -1.04 13.51
CA LEU A 165 7.89 -0.34 12.87
C LEU A 165 8.83 0.15 13.98
N GLU A 166 10.05 -0.36 14.00
CA GLU A 166 11.05 -0.09 15.03
C GLU A 166 12.26 0.62 14.42
N ARG A 167 12.71 1.70 15.06
CA ARG A 167 13.96 2.40 14.71
C ARG A 167 15.01 2.14 15.78
N TRP A 168 16.13 1.54 15.40
CA TRP A 168 17.26 1.30 16.29
C TRP A 168 18.58 1.69 15.63
N SER A 169 19.36 2.55 16.29
CA SER A 169 20.66 3.02 15.79
C SER A 169 20.63 3.57 14.34
N GLY A 170 19.53 4.21 13.95
CA GLY A 170 19.33 4.77 12.61
C GLY A 170 18.69 3.82 11.60
N GLU A 171 18.71 2.51 11.86
CA GLU A 171 18.10 1.47 11.03
C GLU A 171 16.61 1.33 11.33
N TRP A 172 15.83 1.06 10.29
CA TRP A 172 14.39 0.82 10.41
C TRP A 172 14.07 -0.62 10.09
N THR A 173 13.33 -1.26 10.98
CA THR A 173 12.87 -2.64 10.82
C THR A 173 11.37 -2.71 10.97
N VAL A 174 10.78 -3.69 10.29
CA VAL A 174 9.35 -3.87 10.19
C VAL A 174 9.02 -5.34 10.44
N ARG A 175 7.93 -5.58 11.16
CA ARG A 175 7.28 -6.89 11.26
C ARG A 175 5.78 -6.74 11.39
N TRP A 176 5.06 -7.79 11.05
CA TRP A 176 3.63 -7.92 11.29
C TRP A 176 3.41 -8.93 12.40
N GLU A 177 2.48 -8.61 13.29
CA GLU A 177 1.95 -9.54 14.27
C GLU A 177 0.61 -10.06 13.76
N LEU A 178 0.58 -11.30 13.32
CA LEU A 178 -0.59 -11.94 12.72
C LEU A 178 -1.32 -12.77 13.78
N GLU A 179 -2.64 -12.65 13.83
CA GLU A 179 -3.47 -13.31 14.85
C GLU A 179 -3.22 -14.82 15.00
N LYS A 180 -3.09 -15.55 13.90
CA LYS A 180 -2.96 -17.02 13.90
C LYS A 180 -1.52 -17.46 13.69
N ASP A 181 -0.79 -16.73 12.88
CA ASP A 181 0.55 -17.13 12.46
C ASP A 181 1.67 -16.51 13.30
N GLY A 182 1.34 -15.59 14.21
CA GLY A 182 2.31 -14.87 15.05
C GLY A 182 3.15 -13.86 14.27
N SER A 183 4.34 -13.58 14.80
CA SER A 183 5.26 -12.57 14.27
C SER A 183 5.91 -13.01 12.96
N THR A 184 5.94 -12.12 11.97
CA THR A 184 6.74 -12.32 10.75
C THR A 184 8.23 -12.07 11.02
N PRO A 185 9.15 -12.69 10.27
CA PRO A 185 10.54 -12.25 10.22
C PRO A 185 10.66 -10.75 9.95
N LEU A 186 11.76 -10.15 10.43
CA LEU A 186 12.03 -8.73 10.24
C LEU A 186 12.30 -8.40 8.77
N LEU A 187 11.73 -7.29 8.31
CA LEU A 187 12.05 -6.63 7.04
C LEU A 187 12.83 -5.34 7.34
N GLN A 188 13.99 -5.17 6.71
CA GLN A 188 14.74 -3.92 6.75
C GLN A 188 14.22 -2.97 5.66
N LEU A 189 14.12 -1.67 5.98
CA LEU A 189 13.64 -0.61 5.09
C LEU A 189 14.75 0.31 4.58
#